data_AF-A0A5J5IX79-F1
#
_entry.id   AF-A0A5J5IX79-F1
#
_cell.length_a   1.000
_cell.length_b   1.000
_cell.length_c   1.000
_cell.angle_alpha   90.00
_cell.angle_beta   90.00
_cell.angle_gamma   90.00
#
_symmetry.space_group_name_H-M   'P 1'
#
loop_
_entity.id
_entity.type
_entity.pdbx_description
1 polymer ?
#
loop_
_entity_poly.entity_id
_entity_poly.type
_entity_poly.pdbx_seq_one_letter_code
_entity_poly.pdbx_strand_id
1 'polypeptide(L)'
;MRNSPNRLVATIFGAVYILVGLLGFTVTAGVDFIATDGGLLLGIFEVNPLHNIAHLLIGAALLIGGLSGVRAAKGVNIVVGLAYLLLGIVGFFIEGGSLNILALNTADHILHLGSALILLGVGFGTDRAVAPRSAV
;
A
#
# COMPACT_ATOMS: atom_id res chain seq x y z
N MET A 1 16.57 12.42 13.23
CA MET A 1 15.54 13.47 13.03
C MET A 1 14.20 12.90 13.47
N ARG A 2 13.61 13.41 14.56
CA ARG A 2 12.35 12.88 15.11
C ARG A 2 11.14 13.15 14.20
N ASN A 3 11.22 14.12 13.28
CA ASN A 3 10.13 14.55 12.40
C ASN A 3 10.46 14.34 10.91
N SER A 4 10.33 13.11 10.40
CA SER A 4 10.48 12.82 8.96
C SER A 4 9.11 12.45 8.38
N PRO A 5 8.60 13.18 7.38
CA PRO A 5 7.36 12.84 6.69
C PRO A 5 7.39 11.42 6.14
N ASN A 6 8.52 10.98 5.57
CA ASN A 6 8.67 9.61 5.07
C ASN A 6 8.42 8.57 6.17
N ARG A 7 9.04 8.75 7.34
CA ARG A 7 8.86 7.82 8.47
C ARG A 7 7.44 7.82 9.00
N LEU A 8 6.83 9.00 9.13
CA LEU A 8 5.46 9.13 9.64
C LEU A 8 4.46 8.42 8.72
N VAL A 9 4.52 8.74 7.43
CA VAL A 9 3.60 8.17 6.41
C VAL A 9 3.79 6.66 6.30
N ALA A 10 5.04 6.18 6.22
CA ALA A 10 5.32 4.74 6.17
C ALA A 10 4.77 4.01 7.40
N THR A 11 4.95 4.58 8.60
CA THR A 11 4.46 3.98 9.85
C THR A 11 2.93 3.92 9.89
N ILE A 12 2.25 5.03 9.54
CA ILE A 12 0.78 5.11 9.55
C ILE A 12 0.19 4.16 8.50
N PHE A 13 0.64 4.26 7.25
CA PHE A 13 0.14 3.39 6.19
C PHE A 13 0.45 1.92 6.47
N GLY A 14 1.64 1.63 7.02
CA GLY A 14 2.00 0.28 7.43
C GLY A 14 1.03 -0.31 8.46
N ALA A 15 0.71 0.46 9.50
CA ALA A 15 -0.27 0.04 10.51
C ALA A 15 -1.69 -0.12 9.92
N VAL A 16 -2.12 0.79 9.05
CA VAL A 16 -3.43 0.73 8.39
C VAL A 16 -3.54 -0.52 7.49
N TYR A 17 -2.54 -0.79 6.65
CA TYR A 17 -2.56 -1.97 5.77
C TYR A 17 -2.51 -3.29 6.54
N ILE A 18 -1.79 -3.35 7.66
CA ILE A 18 -1.85 -4.50 8.57
C ILE A 18 -3.27 -4.68 9.11
N LEU A 19 -3.88 -3.60 9.61
CA LEU A 19 -5.24 -3.67 10.15
C LEU A 19 -6.26 -4.10 9.08
N VAL A 20 -6.18 -3.54 7.87
CA VAL A 20 -7.05 -3.91 6.75
C VAL A 20 -6.85 -5.38 6.37
N GLY A 21 -5.61 -5.85 6.25
CA GLY A 21 -5.32 -7.25 5.94
C GLY A 21 -5.86 -8.21 7.00
N LEU A 22 -5.78 -7.86 8.29
CA LEU A 22 -6.36 -8.65 9.38
C LEU A 22 -7.90 -8.65 9.34
N LEU A 23 -8.51 -7.48 9.17
CA LEU A 23 -9.97 -7.35 9.10
C LEU A 23 -10.55 -8.03 7.86
N GLY A 24 -9.83 -8.03 6.74
CA GLY A 24 -10.26 -8.70 5.52
C GLY A 24 -10.52 -10.19 5.73
N PHE A 25 -9.76 -10.88 6.58
CA PHE A 25 -10.02 -12.29 6.90
C PHE A 25 -11.37 -12.53 7.60
N THR A 26 -12.00 -11.49 8.17
CA THR A 26 -13.34 -11.60 8.78
C THR A 26 -14.46 -11.67 7.74
N VAL A 27 -14.20 -11.23 6.50
CA VAL A 27 -15.17 -11.23 5.39
C VAL A 27 -14.83 -12.23 4.29
N THR A 28 -13.68 -12.91 4.37
CA THR A 28 -13.26 -13.90 3.36
C THR A 28 -13.36 -15.35 3.85
N ALA A 29 -14.20 -15.62 4.85
CA ALA A 29 -14.45 -16.99 5.29
C ALA A 29 -15.19 -17.76 4.17
N GLY A 30 -14.58 -18.84 3.68
CA GLY A 30 -15.13 -19.63 2.57
C GLY A 30 -14.89 -19.06 1.17
N VAL A 31 -14.10 -17.98 1.05
CA VAL A 31 -13.62 -17.45 -0.25
C VAL A 31 -12.33 -18.19 -0.63
N ASP A 32 -12.25 -18.66 -1.88
CA ASP A 32 -11.06 -19.33 -2.40
C ASP A 32 -9.85 -18.39 -2.44
N PHE A 33 -8.64 -18.96 -2.27
CA PHE A 33 -7.42 -18.19 -2.05
C PHE A 33 -7.14 -17.12 -3.12
N ILE A 34 -7.37 -17.45 -4.39
CA ILE A 34 -7.18 -16.59 -5.57
C ILE A 34 -8.50 -16.30 -6.31
N ALA A 35 -9.63 -16.33 -5.59
CA ALA A 35 -10.94 -16.05 -6.18
C ALA A 35 -10.93 -14.68 -6.88
N THR A 36 -11.60 -14.58 -8.03
CA THR A 36 -11.72 -13.31 -8.78
C THR A 36 -12.76 -12.36 -8.21
N ASP A 37 -13.58 -12.88 -7.31
CA ASP A 37 -14.63 -12.21 -6.55
C ASP A 37 -14.46 -12.59 -5.08
N GLY A 38 -14.76 -11.65 -4.19
CA GLY A 38 -14.36 -11.70 -2.79
C GLY A 38 -15.44 -11.25 -1.80
N GLY A 39 -15.01 -11.11 -0.55
CA GLY A 39 -15.83 -10.53 0.52
C GLY A 39 -15.71 -9.01 0.53
N LEU A 40 -16.79 -8.32 0.89
CA LEU A 40 -16.79 -6.86 0.99
C LEU A 40 -16.41 -6.39 2.40
N LEU A 41 -15.19 -5.88 2.55
CA LEU A 41 -14.75 -5.19 3.76
C LEU A 41 -15.40 -3.79 3.81
N LEU A 42 -16.02 -3.47 4.95
CA LEU A 42 -16.82 -2.25 5.15
C LEU A 42 -18.00 -2.09 4.17
N GLY A 43 -18.37 -3.16 3.45
CA GLY A 43 -19.37 -3.09 2.37
C GLY A 43 -18.90 -2.35 1.12
N ILE A 44 -17.60 -2.07 0.98
CA ILE A 44 -17.04 -1.22 -0.08
C ILE A 44 -15.84 -1.89 -0.79
N PHE A 45 -14.85 -2.35 -0.04
CA PHE A 45 -13.59 -2.84 -0.59
C PHE A 45 -13.64 -4.35 -0.75
N GLU A 46 -13.34 -4.85 -1.94
CA GLU A 46 -13.43 -6.27 -2.22
C GLU A 46 -12.07 -6.93 -1.97
N VAL A 47 -12.11 -8.03 -1.22
CA VAL A 47 -10.90 -8.74 -0.82
C VAL A 47 -11.10 -10.24 -0.91
N ASN A 48 -10.03 -10.94 -1.27
CA ASN A 48 -9.89 -12.37 -1.11
C ASN A 48 -8.70 -12.68 -0.17
N PRO A 49 -8.47 -13.96 0.19
CA PRO A 49 -7.36 -14.31 1.08
C PRO A 49 -5.98 -13.87 0.55
N LEU A 50 -5.71 -13.98 -0.76
CA LEU A 50 -4.45 -13.51 -1.34
C LEU A 50 -4.26 -11.99 -1.17
N HIS A 51 -5.31 -11.20 -1.41
CA HIS A 51 -5.30 -9.74 -1.24
C HIS A 51 -5.08 -9.35 0.22
N ASN A 52 -5.68 -10.07 1.17
CA ASN A 52 -5.43 -9.87 2.60
C ASN A 52 -3.95 -10.13 2.96
N ILE A 53 -3.35 -11.19 2.43
CA ILE A 53 -1.92 -11.45 2.63
C ILE A 53 -1.06 -10.34 1.99
N ALA A 54 -1.42 -9.88 0.80
CA ALA A 54 -0.72 -8.77 0.15
C ALA A 54 -0.77 -7.50 1.02
N HIS A 55 -1.93 -7.17 1.61
CA HIS A 55 -2.07 -6.08 2.57
C HIS A 55 -1.17 -6.25 3.79
N LEU A 56 -1.12 -7.45 4.38
CA LEU A 56 -0.25 -7.73 5.53
C LEU A 56 1.24 -7.55 5.17
N LEU A 57 1.69 -8.07 4.03
CA LEU A 57 3.07 -7.99 3.59
C LEU A 57 3.49 -6.54 3.28
N ILE A 58 2.65 -5.80 2.56
CA ILE A 58 2.90 -4.39 2.25
C ILE A 58 2.87 -3.55 3.53
N GLY A 59 1.89 -3.79 4.40
CA GLY A 59 1.79 -3.14 5.69
C GLY A 59 3.01 -3.38 6.57
N ALA A 60 3.49 -4.62 6.64
CA ALA A 60 4.73 -4.97 7.35
C ALA A 60 5.95 -4.28 6.75
N ALA A 61 6.11 -4.27 5.42
CA ALA A 61 7.22 -3.59 4.75
C ALA A 61 7.25 -2.08 5.06
N LEU A 62 6.10 -1.41 4.96
CA LEU A 62 5.96 0.01 5.27
C LEU A 62 6.25 0.30 6.74
N LEU A 63 5.67 -0.50 7.65
CA LEU A 63 5.86 -0.31 9.09
C LEU A 63 7.33 -0.51 9.49
N ILE A 64 7.95 -1.61 9.04
CA ILE A 64 9.37 -1.89 9.30
C ILE A 64 10.24 -0.77 8.71
N GLY A 65 10.00 -0.33 7.48
CA GLY A 65 10.75 0.76 6.86
C GLY A 65 10.61 2.09 7.60
N GLY A 66 9.38 2.43 8.01
CA GLY A 66 9.06 3.63 8.80
C GLY A 66 9.80 3.67 10.14
N LEU A 67 9.83 2.54 10.84
CA LEU A 67 10.51 2.39 12.12
C LEU A 67 12.05 2.37 11.97
N SER A 68 12.58 1.80 10.88
CA SER A 68 14.02 1.59 10.67
C SER A 68 14.81 2.89 10.43
N GLY A 69 14.22 3.88 9.75
CA GLY A 69 14.88 5.17 9.53
C GLY A 69 14.49 5.84 8.21
N VAL A 70 14.92 7.09 8.03
CA VAL A 70 14.47 7.95 6.91
C VAL A 70 14.77 7.35 5.54
N ARG A 71 15.97 6.79 5.34
CA ARG A 71 16.34 6.17 4.06
C ARG A 71 15.50 4.93 3.73
N ALA A 72 15.27 4.06 4.71
CA ALA A 72 14.44 2.87 4.56
C ALA A 72 12.97 3.26 4.28
N ALA A 73 12.42 4.16 5.09
CA ALA A 73 11.06 4.68 4.94
C ALA A 73 10.82 5.29 3.55
N LYS A 74 11.75 6.13 3.07
CA LYS A 74 11.70 6.70 1.73
C LYS A 74 11.72 5.63 0.63
N GLY A 75 12.61 4.65 0.75
CA GLY A 75 12.71 3.54 -0.20
C GLY A 75 11.41 2.75 -0.29
N VAL A 76 10.85 2.34 0.84
CA VAL A 76 9.61 1.56 0.85
C VAL A 76 8.39 2.37 0.38
N ASN A 77 8.28 3.66 0.76
CA ASN A 77 7.22 4.52 0.25
C ASN A 77 7.24 4.60 -1.28
N ILE A 78 8.43 4.75 -1.88
CA ILE A 78 8.57 4.81 -3.34
C ILE A 78 8.20 3.46 -3.98
N VAL A 79 8.75 2.36 -3.48
CA VAL A 79 8.50 1.02 -4.07
C VAL A 79 7.02 0.65 -3.98
N VAL A 80 6.41 0.78 -2.80
CA VAL A 80 4.98 0.48 -2.61
C VAL A 80 4.11 1.46 -3.37
N GLY A 81 4.45 2.75 -3.37
CA GLY A 81 3.72 3.76 -4.14
C GLY A 81 3.70 3.46 -5.64
N LEU A 82 4.83 3.01 -6.21
CA LEU A 82 4.89 2.61 -7.62
C LEU A 82 4.07 1.34 -7.89
N ALA A 83 4.14 0.35 -6.98
CA ALA A 83 3.34 -0.86 -7.08
C ALA A 83 1.83 -0.55 -7.07
N TYR A 84 1.38 0.32 -6.17
CA TYR A 84 -0.02 0.75 -6.11
C TYR A 84 -0.45 1.66 -7.25
N LEU A 85 0.45 2.48 -7.79
CA LEU A 85 0.16 3.23 -9.00
C LEU A 85 -0.12 2.27 -10.16
N LEU A 86 0.74 1.27 -10.34
CA LEU A 86 0.58 0.25 -11.39
C LEU A 86 -0.70 -0.56 -11.15
N LEU A 87 -0.89 -1.08 -9.94
CA LEU A 87 -2.06 -1.91 -9.59
C LEU A 87 -3.37 -1.14 -9.73
N GLY A 88 -3.41 0.12 -9.29
CA GLY A 88 -4.59 0.98 -9.38
C GLY A 88 -4.94 1.36 -10.82
N ILE A 89 -3.97 1.43 -11.74
CA ILE A 89 -4.24 1.65 -13.18
C ILE A 89 -4.65 0.35 -13.85
N VAL A 90 -3.83 -0.71 -13.72
CA VAL A 90 -4.05 -2.00 -14.40
C VAL A 90 -5.34 -2.65 -13.93
N GLY A 91 -5.68 -2.46 -12.66
CA GLY A 91 -6.89 -2.98 -12.04
C GLY A 91 -8.16 -2.74 -12.85
N PHE A 92 -8.40 -1.50 -13.29
CA PHE A 92 -9.57 -1.14 -14.11
C PHE A 92 -9.71 -1.94 -15.41
N PHE A 93 -8.61 -2.51 -15.93
CA PHE A 93 -8.60 -3.30 -17.16
C PHE A 93 -8.75 -4.80 -16.92
N ILE A 94 -8.54 -5.25 -15.68
CA ILE A 94 -8.63 -6.67 -15.31
C ILE A 94 -9.83 -6.99 -14.41
N GLU A 95 -10.50 -5.98 -13.85
CA GLU A 95 -11.73 -6.10 -13.05
C GLU A 95 -12.79 -6.94 -13.77
N GLY A 96 -13.39 -7.90 -13.05
CA GLY A 96 -14.35 -8.86 -13.59
C GLY A 96 -13.77 -9.96 -14.50
N GLY A 97 -12.45 -9.98 -14.72
CA GLY A 97 -11.76 -10.97 -15.54
C GLY A 97 -10.98 -12.02 -14.73
N SER A 98 -10.52 -13.08 -15.41
CA SER A 98 -9.74 -14.16 -14.80
C SER A 98 -8.36 -13.72 -14.26
N LEU A 99 -7.87 -12.56 -14.68
CA LEU A 99 -6.63 -11.97 -14.17
C LEU A 99 -6.83 -11.21 -12.84
N ASN A 100 -8.08 -10.98 -12.40
CA ASN A 100 -8.40 -10.32 -11.13
C ASN A 100 -8.16 -11.23 -9.92
N ILE A 101 -7.01 -11.89 -9.83
CA ILE A 101 -6.70 -12.88 -8.78
C ILE A 101 -6.65 -12.31 -7.35
N LEU A 102 -6.79 -10.99 -7.21
CA LEU A 102 -6.84 -10.27 -5.94
C LEU A 102 -8.28 -9.85 -5.56
N ALA A 103 -9.28 -10.18 -6.38
CA ALA A 103 -10.66 -9.73 -6.22
C ALA A 103 -10.76 -8.21 -6.02
N LEU A 104 -10.06 -7.44 -6.86
CA LEU A 104 -10.08 -5.98 -6.79
C LEU A 104 -11.37 -5.46 -7.43
N ASN A 105 -11.95 -4.43 -6.81
CA ASN A 105 -13.02 -3.65 -7.41
C ASN A 105 -12.61 -2.20 -7.68
N THR A 106 -13.50 -1.44 -8.32
CA THR A 106 -13.30 0.00 -8.58
C THR A 106 -12.92 0.82 -7.33
N ALA A 107 -13.49 0.52 -6.15
CA ALA A 107 -13.15 1.24 -4.92
C ALA A 107 -11.70 0.95 -4.48
N ASP A 108 -11.24 -0.30 -4.63
CA ASP A 108 -9.84 -0.66 -4.39
C ASP A 108 -8.91 0.10 -5.34
N HIS A 109 -9.23 0.18 -6.63
CA HIS A 109 -8.39 0.88 -7.60
C HIS A 109 -8.19 2.35 -7.22
N ILE A 110 -9.26 3.03 -6.81
CA ILE A 110 -9.19 4.43 -6.35
C ILE A 110 -8.35 4.54 -5.07
N LEU A 111 -8.54 3.63 -4.10
CA LEU A 111 -7.76 3.61 -2.86
C LEU A 111 -6.27 3.40 -3.11
N HIS A 112 -5.91 2.48 -4.02
CA HIS A 112 -4.54 2.23 -4.42
C HIS A 112 -3.92 3.46 -5.09
N LEU A 113 -4.63 4.12 -6.00
CA LEU A 113 -4.17 5.36 -6.62
C LEU A 113 -3.98 6.49 -5.59
N GLY A 114 -4.92 6.65 -4.66
CA GLY A 114 -4.79 7.63 -3.57
C GLY A 114 -3.58 7.35 -2.67
N SER A 115 -3.36 6.08 -2.33
CA SER A 115 -2.18 5.63 -1.58
C SER A 115 -0.89 5.91 -2.35
N ALA A 116 -0.87 5.60 -3.65
CA ALA A 116 0.27 5.86 -4.51
C ALA A 116 0.65 7.34 -4.56
N LEU A 117 -0.35 8.23 -4.70
CA LEU A 117 -0.12 9.68 -4.71
C LEU A 117 0.53 10.17 -3.42
N ILE A 118 0.05 9.70 -2.27
CA ILE A 118 0.60 10.10 -0.96
C ILE A 118 2.02 9.55 -0.78
N LEU A 119 2.20 8.25 -1.01
CA LEU A 119 3.49 7.57 -0.81
C LEU A 119 4.58 8.13 -1.74
N LEU A 120 4.27 8.31 -3.02
CA LEU A 120 5.21 8.88 -4.00
C LEU A 120 5.44 10.37 -3.77
N GLY A 121 4.39 11.12 -3.43
CA GLY A 121 4.49 12.54 -3.10
C GLY A 121 5.46 12.80 -1.95
N VAL A 122 5.35 12.02 -0.86
CA VAL A 122 6.25 12.12 0.27
C VAL A 122 7.64 11.55 -0.05
N GLY A 123 7.68 10.40 -0.75
CA GLY A 123 8.90 9.72 -1.16
C GLY A 123 9.84 10.59 -1.99
N PHE A 124 9.33 11.32 -2.99
CA PHE A 124 10.12 12.19 -3.86
C PHE A 124 10.18 13.66 -3.40
N GLY A 125 9.17 14.11 -2.65
CA GLY A 125 9.00 15.52 -2.28
C GLY A 125 9.72 15.95 -1.00
N THR A 126 10.05 15.03 -0.09
CA THR A 126 10.52 15.38 1.27
C THR A 126 11.87 14.74 1.63
N ASP A 127 12.45 15.15 2.76
CA ASP A 127 13.69 14.60 3.34
C ASP A 127 14.88 14.53 2.35
N ARG A 128 15.09 15.57 1.55
CA ARG A 128 16.28 15.69 0.70
C ARG A 128 17.51 15.97 1.56
N ALA A 129 18.60 15.23 1.32
CA ALA A 129 19.89 15.55 1.93
C ALA A 129 20.31 16.96 1.48
N VAL A 130 20.56 17.86 2.42
CA VAL A 130 21.16 19.16 2.12
C VAL A 130 22.56 18.88 1.60
N ALA A 131 22.83 19.24 0.33
CA ALA A 131 24.18 19.12 -0.23
C ALA A 131 25.15 19.92 0.66
N PRO A 132 26.32 19.38 1.02
CA PRO A 132 27.30 20.14 1.77
C PRO A 132 27.62 21.41 0.97
N ARG A 133 27.41 22.59 1.56
CA ARG A 133 27.94 23.82 0.99
C ARG A 133 29.45 23.64 0.92
N SER A 134 30.02 23.60 -0.28
CA SER A 134 31.45 23.78 -0.44
C SER A 134 31.80 25.11 0.21
N ALA A 135 32.52 25.07 1.33
CA ALA A 135 33.15 26.24 1.89
C ALA A 135 34.22 26.69 0.88
N VAL A 136 34.05 27.91 0.36
CA VAL A 136 35.06 28.63 -0.42
C VAL A 136 36.04 29.27 0.55
#